data_AF-A0A816KD95-F1
#
_entry.id   AF-A0A816KD95-F1
#
_cell.length_a   1.000
_cell.length_b   1.000
_cell.length_c   1.000
_cell.angle_alpha   90.00
_cell.angle_beta   90.00
_cell.angle_gamma   90.00
#
_symmetry.space_group_name_H-M   'P 1'
#
loop_
_entity.id
_entity.type
_entity.pdbx_description
1 polymer ?
#
loop_
_entity_poly.entity_id
_entity_poly.type
_entity_poly.pdbx_seq_one_letter_code
_entity_poly.pdbx_strand_id
1 'polypeptide(L)'
;ELSSFDPRHGIRDSFLLSSFINRKIQILKQRLLYKRMSESWFINLNLSKTNSIFGVFLQYESYYSTFNSSFVLTGDGEVSLDFLPIERVKIEACDASHGIFLCVASEYLKKTPYVVCKLTTREYQTIPTPETGYSTIEYDFKTIVSGLMVIRTNPLRYKIVKISKQSKIFTVICEVFDSDSFVWKRLDDFKIPQGGNFILSSVPVRNNQFLNWLASSGKNVIRFCMKTETWSLHPLPSDLPNYYSLQLLANQGGKLGIVVWKPKGYVRGTWVLDSTFGKSWVRMKEEKAIVEEDKFVTPVWFLRDNDIVMLGGFDWVRLYDIKTHSVKSDRFEIINLPSWFARSSICIYFPFYSDYERLDFVENHVE
;
A
#
# COMPACT_ATOMS: atom_id res chain seq x y z
N GLU A 1 -43.78 -25.96 36.33
CA GLU A 1 -42.44 -25.36 36.43
C GLU A 1 -42.23 -24.43 35.26
N LEU A 2 -42.31 -23.12 35.50
CA LEU A 2 -42.02 -22.07 34.53
C LEU A 2 -40.51 -21.82 34.56
N SER A 3 -39.75 -22.41 33.63
CA SER A 3 -38.34 -22.07 33.43
C SER A 3 -38.21 -20.96 32.40
N SER A 4 -37.64 -19.85 32.85
CA SER A 4 -37.31 -18.62 32.14
C SER A 4 -36.65 -18.83 30.78
N PHE A 5 -37.28 -18.33 29.73
CA PHE A 5 -36.63 -18.04 28.45
C PHE A 5 -35.89 -16.70 28.61
N ASP A 6 -34.55 -16.72 28.71
CA ASP A 6 -33.75 -15.47 28.79
C ASP A 6 -33.65 -14.84 27.40
N PRO A 7 -34.30 -13.69 27.14
CA PRO A 7 -34.33 -13.06 25.81
C PRO A 7 -32.96 -12.52 25.37
N ARG A 8 -31.98 -12.46 26.29
CA ARG A 8 -30.68 -11.84 26.04
C ARG A 8 -29.75 -12.66 25.14
N HIS A 9 -29.98 -13.96 25.00
CA HIS A 9 -29.18 -14.82 24.11
C HIS A 9 -29.64 -14.71 22.64
N GLY A 10 -30.95 -14.66 22.36
CA GLY A 10 -31.47 -14.51 20.99
C GLY A 10 -31.19 -13.13 20.35
N ILE A 11 -31.05 -12.08 21.16
CA ILE A 11 -30.76 -10.72 20.68
C ILE A 11 -29.28 -10.56 20.30
N ARG A 12 -28.35 -11.18 21.05
CA ARG A 12 -26.91 -11.15 20.71
C ARG A 12 -26.60 -11.92 19.43
N ASP A 13 -27.21 -13.09 19.25
CA ASP A 13 -27.00 -13.89 18.03
C ASP A 13 -27.64 -13.23 16.80
N SER A 14 -28.81 -12.59 16.94
CA SER A 14 -29.42 -11.84 15.83
C SER A 14 -28.63 -10.57 15.45
N PHE A 15 -28.01 -9.89 16.43
CA PHE A 15 -27.13 -8.74 16.17
C PHE A 15 -25.81 -9.15 15.49
N LEU A 16 -25.21 -10.26 15.91
CA LEU A 16 -24.00 -10.80 15.27
C LEU A 16 -24.30 -11.31 13.86
N LEU A 17 -25.45 -11.95 13.64
CA LEU A 17 -25.89 -12.38 12.33
C LEU A 17 -26.21 -11.19 11.42
N SER A 18 -26.91 -10.17 11.91
CA SER A 18 -27.24 -8.97 11.14
C SER A 18 -26.00 -8.14 10.79
N SER A 19 -25.06 -7.99 11.75
CA SER A 19 -23.74 -7.40 11.54
C SER A 19 -22.95 -8.14 10.46
N PHE A 20 -22.91 -9.47 10.53
CA PHE A 20 -22.19 -10.30 9.57
C PHE A 20 -22.83 -10.29 8.17
N ILE A 21 -24.17 -10.33 8.10
CA ILE A 21 -24.94 -10.22 6.85
C ILE A 21 -24.77 -8.84 6.23
N ASN A 22 -24.86 -7.76 7.01
CA ASN A 22 -24.63 -6.40 6.53
C ASN A 22 -23.20 -6.22 6.02
N ARG A 23 -22.20 -6.78 6.70
CA ARG A 23 -20.81 -6.77 6.24
C ARG A 23 -20.62 -7.57 4.95
N LYS A 24 -21.27 -8.74 4.82
CA LYS A 24 -21.28 -9.52 3.56
C LYS A 24 -22.00 -8.78 2.44
N ILE A 25 -23.12 -8.12 2.70
CA ILE A 25 -23.87 -7.32 1.73
C ILE A 25 -23.05 -6.10 1.30
N GLN A 26 -22.34 -5.43 2.23
CA GLN A 26 -21.41 -4.34 1.92
C GLN A 26 -20.29 -4.84 0.98
N ILE A 27 -19.68 -5.98 1.30
CA ILE A 27 -18.63 -6.62 0.49
C ILE A 27 -19.17 -7.06 -0.87
N LEU A 28 -20.39 -7.59 -0.95
CA LEU A 28 -21.03 -8.02 -2.19
C LEU A 28 -21.45 -6.84 -3.07
N LYS A 29 -22.00 -5.78 -2.47
CA LYS A 29 -22.31 -4.51 -3.15
C LYS A 29 -21.03 -3.88 -3.68
N GLN A 30 -19.96 -3.83 -2.89
CA GLN A 30 -18.63 -3.40 -3.31
C GLN A 30 -18.12 -4.25 -4.49
N ARG A 31 -18.12 -5.58 -4.39
CA ARG A 31 -17.69 -6.49 -5.48
C ARG A 31 -18.50 -6.31 -6.77
N LEU A 32 -19.81 -6.10 -6.68
CA LEU A 32 -20.69 -5.88 -7.83
C LEU A 32 -20.48 -4.49 -8.45
N LEU A 33 -20.20 -3.47 -7.63
CA LEU A 33 -19.80 -2.14 -8.08
C LEU A 33 -18.46 -2.21 -8.83
N TYR A 34 -17.51 -2.96 -8.29
CA TYR A 34 -16.16 -3.07 -8.84
C TYR A 34 -16.17 -3.76 -10.21
N LYS A 35 -16.92 -4.85 -10.38
CA LYS A 35 -17.10 -5.52 -11.68
C LYS A 35 -17.59 -4.59 -12.82
N ARG A 36 -18.16 -3.41 -12.52
CA ARG A 36 -18.65 -2.41 -13.49
C ARG A 36 -17.72 -1.20 -13.68
N MET A 37 -16.60 -1.07 -12.97
CA MET A 37 -15.71 0.10 -13.12
C MET A 37 -14.89 0.12 -14.41
N SER A 38 -15.15 -0.75 -15.39
CA SER A 38 -14.43 -0.78 -16.66
C SER A 38 -14.68 0.45 -17.55
N GLU A 39 -15.29 1.54 -17.08
CA GLU A 39 -15.54 2.76 -17.88
C GLU A 39 -15.26 4.01 -17.03
N SER A 40 -14.53 4.99 -17.56
CA SER A 40 -14.09 6.22 -16.84
C SER A 40 -15.25 6.96 -16.19
N TRP A 41 -16.36 7.10 -16.92
CA TRP A 41 -17.54 7.79 -16.41
C TRP A 41 -18.13 7.06 -15.19
N PHE A 42 -18.02 5.73 -15.11
CA PHE A 42 -18.49 4.97 -13.96
C PHE A 42 -17.58 5.14 -12.75
N ILE A 43 -16.26 5.24 -12.95
CA ILE A 43 -15.31 5.57 -11.88
C ILE A 43 -15.65 6.93 -11.29
N ASN A 44 -15.79 7.96 -12.13
CA ASN A 44 -16.13 9.32 -11.68
C ASN A 44 -17.50 9.38 -11.00
N LEU A 45 -18.51 8.70 -11.55
CA LEU A 45 -19.82 8.61 -10.90
C LEU A 45 -19.77 7.86 -9.56
N ASN A 46 -18.95 6.82 -9.45
CA ASN A 46 -18.83 6.08 -8.19
C ASN A 46 -18.18 6.95 -7.12
N LEU A 47 -17.07 7.64 -7.46
CA LEU A 47 -16.43 8.60 -6.57
C LEU A 47 -17.37 9.70 -6.10
N SER A 48 -18.14 10.28 -7.03
CA SER A 48 -19.19 11.25 -6.71
C SER A 48 -20.23 10.68 -5.74
N LYS A 49 -20.72 9.45 -6.00
CA LYS A 49 -21.73 8.79 -5.16
C LYS A 49 -21.22 8.42 -3.78
N THR A 50 -19.97 7.98 -3.66
CA THR A 50 -19.37 7.58 -2.39
C THR A 50 -18.70 8.73 -1.66
N ASN A 51 -18.74 9.94 -2.22
CA ASN A 51 -17.98 11.10 -1.74
C ASN A 51 -16.53 10.72 -1.42
N SER A 52 -15.87 10.12 -2.41
CA SER A 52 -14.51 9.60 -2.27
C SER A 52 -13.63 10.11 -3.39
N ILE A 53 -12.33 10.13 -3.15
CA ILE A 53 -11.30 10.43 -4.14
C ILE A 53 -10.34 9.25 -4.23
N PHE A 54 -9.69 9.12 -5.38
CA PHE A 54 -8.53 8.26 -5.50
C PHE A 54 -7.45 8.97 -6.31
N GLY A 55 -6.22 8.52 -6.13
CA GLY A 55 -5.07 9.13 -6.75
C GLY A 55 -3.77 8.51 -6.30
N VAL A 56 -2.70 9.25 -6.54
CA VAL A 56 -1.33 8.81 -6.26
C VAL A 56 -0.52 9.98 -5.76
N PHE A 57 0.26 9.73 -4.72
CA PHE A 57 1.39 10.57 -4.37
C PHE A 57 2.64 10.01 -5.04
N LEU A 58 3.24 10.78 -5.93
CA LEU A 58 4.59 10.55 -6.42
C LEU A 58 5.56 11.21 -5.46
N GLN A 59 6.39 10.42 -4.79
CA GLN A 59 7.49 10.93 -3.97
C GLN A 59 8.83 10.63 -4.65
N TYR A 60 9.70 11.63 -4.70
CA TYR A 60 11.04 11.52 -5.24
C TYR A 60 12.06 12.20 -4.35
N GLU A 61 13.27 11.66 -4.35
CA GLU A 61 14.41 12.26 -3.65
C GLU A 61 15.05 13.31 -4.55
N SER A 62 15.25 14.51 -4.01
CA SER A 62 15.94 15.61 -4.66
C SER A 62 17.36 15.81 -4.13
N TYR A 63 18.09 16.78 -4.68
CA TYR A 63 19.42 17.14 -4.20
C TYR A 63 19.39 17.41 -2.68
N TYR A 64 20.41 16.92 -1.97
CA TYR A 64 20.54 16.95 -0.49
C TYR A 64 19.59 16.02 0.29
N SER A 65 19.10 14.94 -0.32
CA SER A 65 18.25 13.94 0.34
C SER A 65 16.96 14.52 0.94
N THR A 66 16.44 15.56 0.31
CA THR A 66 15.11 16.10 0.62
C THR A 66 14.06 15.37 -0.23
N PHE A 67 12.97 14.95 0.40
CA PHE A 67 11.85 14.32 -0.30
C PHE A 67 10.83 15.37 -0.74
N ASN A 68 10.50 15.36 -2.03
CA ASN A 68 9.40 16.15 -2.58
C ASN A 68 8.28 15.20 -2.98
N SER A 69 7.05 15.66 -2.81
CA SER A 69 5.86 14.89 -3.20
C SER A 69 5.00 15.71 -4.15
N SER A 70 4.70 15.14 -5.30
CA SER A 70 3.65 15.62 -6.20
C SER A 70 2.47 14.67 -6.10
N PHE A 71 1.25 15.17 -6.28
CA PHE A 71 0.06 14.35 -6.27
C PHE A 71 -0.67 14.44 -7.60
N VAL A 72 -1.31 13.34 -7.96
CA VAL A 72 -2.24 13.29 -9.08
C VAL A 72 -3.57 12.75 -8.61
N LEU A 73 -4.63 13.50 -8.88
CA LEU A 73 -5.98 13.18 -8.47
C LEU A 73 -6.85 12.87 -9.67
N THR A 74 -7.80 11.99 -9.43
CA THR A 74 -8.93 11.75 -10.31
C THR A 74 -10.19 12.07 -9.51
N GLY A 75 -10.87 13.16 -9.87
CA GLY A 75 -12.05 13.69 -9.15
C GLY A 75 -11.84 15.11 -8.64
N ASP A 76 -12.93 15.72 -8.16
CA ASP A 76 -12.92 17.08 -7.59
C ASP A 76 -12.47 17.02 -6.12
N GLY A 77 -11.35 17.65 -5.79
CA GLY A 77 -10.84 17.72 -4.42
C GLY A 77 -9.40 18.22 -4.34
N GLU A 78 -9.01 18.69 -3.16
CA GLU A 78 -7.65 19.12 -2.87
C GLU A 78 -7.12 18.30 -1.69
N VAL A 79 -6.01 17.60 -1.90
CA VAL A 79 -5.25 16.91 -0.84
C VAL A 79 -3.84 17.44 -0.81
N SER A 80 -3.35 17.74 0.39
CA SER A 80 -2.01 18.25 0.63
C SER A 80 -1.43 17.62 1.90
N LEU A 81 -0.10 17.68 2.04
CA LEU A 81 0.63 17.30 3.25
C LEU A 81 0.96 18.51 4.14
N ASP A 82 0.60 19.74 3.73
CA ASP A 82 1.00 21.00 4.39
C ASP A 82 0.37 21.20 5.77
N PHE A 83 -0.67 20.43 6.10
CA PHE A 83 -1.30 20.47 7.42
C PHE A 83 -0.53 19.68 8.49
N LEU A 84 0.47 18.89 8.10
CA LEU A 84 1.23 18.06 9.02
C LEU A 84 2.22 18.93 9.83
N PRO A 85 2.45 18.62 11.12
CA PRO A 85 3.34 19.38 11.98
C PRO A 85 4.82 19.01 11.75
N ILE A 86 5.21 18.71 10.51
CA ILE A 86 6.57 18.29 10.14
C ILE A 86 6.98 18.97 8.84
N GLU A 87 8.20 19.48 8.81
CA GLU A 87 8.78 20.02 7.59
C GLU A 87 9.35 18.90 6.72
N ARG A 88 9.31 19.10 5.39
CA ARG A 88 9.88 18.18 4.39
C ARG A 88 9.38 16.74 4.60
N VAL A 89 8.08 16.55 4.41
CA VAL A 89 7.39 15.29 4.65
C VAL A 89 7.90 14.19 3.71
N LYS A 90 8.42 13.11 4.29
CA LYS A 90 8.64 11.84 3.61
C LYS A 90 7.48 10.90 3.92
N ILE A 91 6.97 10.19 2.91
CA ILE A 91 5.96 9.15 3.07
C ILE A 91 6.70 7.82 3.21
N GLU A 92 6.48 7.10 4.31
CA GLU A 92 7.11 5.82 4.59
C GLU A 92 6.21 4.64 4.19
N ALA A 93 4.90 4.77 4.37
CA ALA A 93 3.93 3.73 4.03
C ALA A 93 2.54 4.33 3.82
N CYS A 94 1.65 3.58 3.15
CA CYS A 94 0.23 3.90 3.08
C CYS A 94 -0.64 2.64 3.20
N ASP A 95 -1.85 2.80 3.74
CA ASP A 95 -2.97 1.89 3.49
C ASP A 95 -3.86 2.53 2.43
N ALA A 96 -3.58 2.16 1.17
CA ALA A 96 -4.26 2.72 0.01
C ALA A 96 -5.79 2.55 0.04
N SER A 97 -6.34 1.58 0.79
CA SER A 97 -7.79 1.34 0.80
C SER A 97 -8.56 2.26 1.74
N HIS A 98 -7.85 2.94 2.65
CA HIS A 98 -8.45 3.80 3.68
C HIS A 98 -7.89 5.23 3.66
N GLY A 99 -6.98 5.52 2.72
CA GLY A 99 -6.37 6.85 2.60
C GLY A 99 -5.48 7.23 3.77
N ILE A 100 -4.91 6.26 4.49
CA ILE A 100 -4.06 6.51 5.66
C ILE A 100 -2.60 6.40 5.27
N PHE A 101 -1.82 7.36 5.71
CA PHE A 101 -0.40 7.48 5.41
C PHE A 101 0.41 7.49 6.69
N LEU A 102 1.62 6.94 6.60
CA LEU A 102 2.68 7.09 7.58
C LEU A 102 3.71 8.06 7.02
N CYS A 103 3.93 9.15 7.71
CA CYS A 103 4.81 10.23 7.33
C CYS A 103 5.90 10.44 8.38
N VAL A 104 7.07 10.87 7.94
CA VAL A 104 8.22 11.23 8.79
C VAL A 104 8.88 12.49 8.26
N ALA A 105 9.57 13.24 9.12
CA ALA A 105 10.41 14.35 8.68
C ALA A 105 11.64 13.82 7.91
N SER A 106 12.04 14.50 6.84
CA SER A 106 13.18 14.10 6.00
C SER A 106 14.56 14.32 6.64
N GLU A 107 14.66 14.87 7.85
CA GLU A 107 15.93 15.31 8.44
C GLU A 107 16.72 14.19 9.15
N TYR A 108 18.02 14.13 8.85
CA TYR A 108 18.94 13.06 9.24
C TYR A 108 19.45 13.09 10.70
N LEU A 109 19.24 14.19 11.44
CA LEU A 109 20.02 14.47 12.66
C LEU A 109 19.21 14.64 13.95
N LYS A 110 17.88 14.42 13.91
CA LYS A 110 17.00 14.52 15.09
C LYS A 110 16.08 13.33 15.19
N LYS A 111 15.54 13.10 16.40
CA LYS A 111 14.43 12.16 16.62
C LYS A 111 13.31 12.52 15.65
N THR A 112 13.13 11.70 14.63
CA THR A 112 12.15 11.96 13.58
C THR A 112 10.75 11.63 14.13
N PRO A 113 9.84 12.61 14.24
CA PRO A 113 8.47 12.31 14.61
C PRO A 113 7.83 11.48 13.50
N TYR A 114 7.15 10.41 13.91
CA TYR A 114 6.29 9.62 13.02
C TYR A 114 4.88 10.16 13.15
N VAL A 115 4.26 10.46 12.01
CA VAL A 115 2.91 11.02 11.96
C VAL A 115 2.05 10.10 11.09
N VAL A 116 0.93 9.65 11.63
CA VAL A 116 -0.10 8.93 10.87
C VAL A 116 -1.16 9.94 10.49
N CYS A 117 -1.57 9.99 9.23
CA CYS A 117 -2.54 10.99 8.78
C CYS A 117 -3.55 10.45 7.77
N LYS A 118 -4.71 11.11 7.73
CA LYS A 118 -5.71 10.97 6.66
C LYS A 118 -5.80 12.30 5.91
N LEU A 119 -5.44 12.27 4.64
CA LEU A 119 -5.26 13.49 3.86
C LEU A 119 -6.58 14.20 3.56
N THR A 120 -7.64 13.44 3.23
CA THR A 120 -8.96 14.01 2.86
C THR A 120 -9.63 14.77 3.99
N THR A 121 -9.38 14.37 5.23
CA THR A 121 -9.96 15.02 6.42
C THR A 121 -8.97 15.95 7.12
N ARG A 122 -7.73 16.02 6.65
CA ARG A 122 -6.61 16.77 7.27
C ARG A 122 -6.42 16.39 8.75
N GLU A 123 -6.67 15.13 9.09
CA GLU A 123 -6.49 14.60 10.44
C GLU A 123 -5.13 13.91 10.56
N TYR A 124 -4.48 14.06 11.71
CA TYR A 124 -3.21 13.40 11.98
C TYR A 124 -3.07 13.03 13.45
N GLN A 125 -2.14 12.11 13.72
CA GLN A 125 -1.71 11.70 15.04
C GLN A 125 -0.21 11.45 15.02
N THR A 126 0.50 12.09 15.95
CA THR A 126 1.91 11.77 16.19
C THR A 126 1.98 10.48 16.99
N ILE A 127 2.83 9.55 16.57
CA ILE A 127 3.09 8.29 17.27
C ILE A 127 4.52 8.30 17.82
N PRO A 128 4.82 7.46 18.83
CA PRO A 128 6.17 7.33 19.36
C PRO A 128 7.17 6.97 18.24
N THR A 129 8.42 7.36 18.41
CA THR A 129 9.50 6.98 17.49
C THR A 129 9.97 5.55 17.83
N PRO A 130 10.13 4.66 16.84
CA PRO A 130 10.71 3.33 17.06
C PRO A 130 12.16 3.42 17.57
N GLU A 131 12.69 2.33 18.14
CA GLU A 131 14.08 2.26 18.63
C GLU A 131 15.05 2.49 17.46
N THR A 132 14.76 1.94 16.28
CA THR A 132 15.57 2.17 15.07
C THR A 132 15.30 3.52 14.40
N GLY A 133 14.45 4.37 14.97
CA GLY A 133 14.27 5.76 14.55
C GLY A 133 15.29 6.72 15.16
N TYR A 134 16.17 6.22 16.03
CA TYR A 134 17.28 6.97 16.61
C TYR A 134 18.56 6.66 15.83
N SER A 135 18.99 7.59 14.97
CA SER A 135 20.33 7.52 14.39
C SER A 135 21.33 8.10 15.41
N THR A 136 22.17 7.24 15.97
CA THR A 136 23.33 7.68 16.76
C THR A 136 24.61 7.31 16.00
N ILE A 137 25.72 7.98 16.29
CA ILE A 137 27.03 7.74 15.66
C ILE A 137 27.44 6.25 15.75
N GLU A 138 26.97 5.54 16.77
CA GLU A 138 27.26 4.12 17.00
C GLU A 138 26.31 3.17 16.24
N TYR A 139 25.03 3.54 16.12
CA TYR A 139 23.95 2.72 15.57
C TYR A 139 23.28 3.40 14.38
N ASP A 140 23.88 3.25 13.21
CA ASP A 140 23.27 3.65 11.94
C ASP A 140 22.26 2.59 11.49
N PHE A 141 20.98 2.89 11.66
CA PHE A 141 19.87 2.08 11.17
C PHE A 141 19.28 2.71 9.92
N LYS A 142 19.22 1.92 8.84
CA LYS A 142 18.56 2.31 7.60
C LYS A 142 17.23 1.58 7.47
N THR A 143 16.13 2.33 7.42
CA THR A 143 14.82 1.76 7.07
C THR A 143 14.91 1.13 5.68
N ILE A 144 14.57 -0.16 5.58
CA ILE A 144 14.45 -0.90 4.33
C ILE A 144 13.06 -0.66 3.75
N VAL A 145 12.03 -0.89 4.56
CA VAL A 145 10.64 -0.72 4.17
C VAL A 145 9.74 -0.55 5.38
N SER A 146 8.64 0.16 5.18
CA SER A 146 7.55 0.27 6.15
C SER A 146 6.25 -0.25 5.52
N GLY A 147 5.35 -0.75 6.35
CA GLY A 147 4.03 -1.19 5.95
C GLY A 147 2.98 -0.75 6.94
N LEU A 148 1.85 -0.23 6.45
CA LEU A 148 0.73 0.23 7.25
C LEU A 148 -0.51 -0.58 6.88
N MET A 149 -1.26 -1.04 7.88
CA MET A 149 -2.54 -1.70 7.67
C MET A 149 -3.58 -1.19 8.67
N VAL A 150 -4.68 -0.66 8.15
CA VAL A 150 -5.89 -0.38 8.91
C VAL A 150 -6.64 -1.68 9.16
N ILE A 151 -6.83 -2.00 10.43
CA ILE A 151 -7.54 -3.18 10.94
C ILE A 151 -9.05 -2.87 11.04
N ARG A 152 -9.39 -1.67 11.51
CA ARG A 152 -10.76 -1.17 11.70
C ARG A 152 -10.78 0.35 11.64
N THR A 153 -11.87 0.97 11.18
CA THR A 153 -12.01 2.43 11.06
C THR A 153 -12.83 3.09 12.18
N ASN A 154 -13.66 2.34 12.92
CA ASN A 154 -14.45 2.87 14.03
C ASN A 154 -14.49 1.88 15.23
N PRO A 155 -13.78 2.18 16.35
CA PRO A 155 -12.72 3.17 16.44
C PRO A 155 -11.54 2.78 15.53
N LEU A 156 -10.77 3.78 15.08
CA LEU A 156 -9.61 3.57 14.23
C LEU A 156 -8.59 2.68 14.94
N ARG A 157 -8.27 1.54 14.30
CA ARG A 157 -7.21 0.64 14.72
C ARG A 157 -6.33 0.31 13.53
N TYR A 158 -5.03 0.47 13.69
CA TYR A 158 -4.04 0.18 12.67
C TYR A 158 -2.78 -0.41 13.29
N LYS A 159 -2.01 -1.10 12.45
CA LYS A 159 -0.67 -1.56 12.79
C LYS A 159 0.32 -1.07 11.74
N ILE A 160 1.53 -0.77 12.19
CA ILE A 160 2.66 -0.45 11.33
C ILE A 160 3.72 -1.51 11.55
N VAL A 161 4.33 -2.00 10.48
CA VAL A 161 5.55 -2.80 10.53
C VAL A 161 6.67 -2.01 9.88
N LYS A 162 7.82 -1.94 10.56
CA LYS A 162 9.03 -1.30 10.07
C LYS A 162 10.13 -2.34 10.02
N ILE A 163 10.82 -2.41 8.89
CA ILE A 163 12.01 -3.25 8.70
C ILE A 163 13.20 -2.32 8.53
N SER A 164 14.19 -2.46 9.40
CA SER A 164 15.43 -1.67 9.38
C SER A 164 16.63 -2.59 9.28
N LYS A 165 17.68 -2.14 8.58
CA LYS A 165 18.99 -2.79 8.56
C LYS A 165 19.96 -2.00 9.42
N GLN A 166 20.70 -2.69 10.27
CA GLN A 166 21.86 -2.09 10.95
C GLN A 166 23.08 -2.11 10.02
N SER A 167 23.68 -0.96 9.77
CA SER A 167 24.75 -0.80 8.76
C SER A 167 26.00 -1.65 9.06
N LYS A 168 26.33 -1.91 10.33
CA LYS A 168 27.56 -2.61 10.74
C LYS A 168 27.44 -4.14 10.79
N ILE A 169 26.31 -4.68 11.24
CA ILE A 169 26.17 -6.12 11.59
C ILE A 169 25.32 -6.87 10.56
N PHE A 170 24.71 -6.17 9.59
CA PHE A 170 23.77 -6.74 8.61
C PHE A 170 22.54 -7.40 9.24
N THR A 171 22.28 -7.16 10.53
CA THR A 171 21.06 -7.59 11.22
C THR A 171 19.86 -6.82 10.70
N VAL A 172 18.77 -7.54 10.44
CA VAL A 172 17.48 -6.94 10.14
C VAL A 172 16.62 -6.95 11.39
N ILE A 173 16.23 -5.75 11.78
CA ILE A 173 15.35 -5.50 12.91
C ILE A 173 13.94 -5.32 12.35
N CYS A 174 12.99 -5.97 13.00
CA CYS A 174 11.58 -5.82 12.74
C CYS A 174 10.91 -5.20 13.97
N GLU A 175 10.23 -4.08 13.76
CA GLU A 175 9.43 -3.42 14.79
C GLU A 175 7.99 -3.30 14.34
N VAL A 176 7.05 -3.52 15.25
CA VAL A 176 5.63 -3.40 15.01
C VAL A 176 5.02 -2.39 15.99
N PHE A 177 4.33 -1.41 15.46
CA PHE A 177 3.47 -0.52 16.23
C PHE A 177 2.03 -1.04 16.19
N ASP A 178 1.36 -1.10 17.34
CA ASP A 178 -0.09 -1.34 17.44
C ASP A 178 -0.75 -0.09 18.02
N SER A 179 -1.70 0.49 17.30
CA SER A 179 -2.43 1.68 17.75
C SER A 179 -3.29 1.42 18.99
N ASP A 180 -3.59 0.16 19.32
CA ASP A 180 -4.36 -0.26 20.50
C ASP A 180 -3.54 -0.11 21.79
N SER A 181 -2.27 -0.56 21.75
CA SER A 181 -1.35 -0.41 22.88
C SER A 181 -0.51 0.86 22.81
N PHE A 182 -0.52 1.55 21.67
CA PHE A 182 0.21 2.78 21.37
C PHE A 182 1.73 2.68 21.61
N VAL A 183 2.31 1.51 21.37
CA VAL A 183 3.74 1.23 21.59
C VAL A 183 4.34 0.47 20.41
N TRP A 184 5.64 0.68 20.21
CA TRP A 184 6.45 -0.17 19.35
C TRP A 184 6.91 -1.41 20.10
N LYS A 185 6.83 -2.55 19.43
CA LYS A 185 7.34 -3.84 19.89
C LYS A 185 8.37 -4.34 18.88
N ARG A 186 9.58 -4.59 19.35
CA ARG A 186 10.60 -5.30 18.57
C ARG A 186 10.25 -6.79 18.51
N LEU A 187 10.33 -7.37 17.32
CA LEU A 187 10.20 -8.80 17.08
C LEU A 187 11.58 -9.44 16.93
N ASP A 188 11.61 -10.76 16.96
CA ASP A 188 12.84 -11.52 16.70
C ASP A 188 13.46 -11.13 15.35
N ASP A 189 14.79 -11.04 15.34
CA ASP A 189 15.54 -10.60 14.18
C ASP A 189 15.31 -11.56 12.98
N PHE A 190 14.96 -10.99 11.83
CA PHE A 190 14.72 -11.74 10.62
C PHE A 190 16.05 -12.04 9.91
N LYS A 191 16.40 -13.32 9.78
CA LYS A 191 17.58 -13.70 8.99
C LYS A 191 17.27 -13.58 7.51
N ILE A 192 17.82 -12.55 6.85
CA ILE A 192 17.81 -12.48 5.39
C ILE A 192 18.55 -13.71 4.85
N PRO A 193 18.02 -14.41 3.82
CA PRO A 193 18.77 -15.44 3.11
C PRO A 193 20.13 -14.89 2.63
N GLN A 194 21.24 -15.50 3.04
CA GLN A 194 22.59 -15.01 2.75
C GLN A 194 22.80 -14.79 1.23
N GLY A 195 23.45 -13.67 0.87
CA GLY A 195 24.02 -13.49 -0.47
C GLY A 195 23.43 -12.39 -1.37
N GLY A 196 22.99 -11.24 -0.86
CA GLY A 196 22.67 -10.09 -1.74
C GLY A 196 22.14 -8.84 -1.05
N ASN A 197 22.03 -7.75 -1.81
CA ASN A 197 21.31 -6.54 -1.39
C ASN A 197 19.82 -6.86 -1.24
N PHE A 198 19.36 -6.87 0.01
CA PHE A 198 17.95 -7.06 0.36
C PHE A 198 17.19 -5.77 0.13
N ILE A 199 16.66 -5.61 -1.09
CA ILE A 199 15.81 -4.48 -1.46
C ILE A 199 14.39 -5.03 -1.64
N LEU A 200 13.42 -4.33 -1.09
CA LEU A 200 12.01 -4.66 -1.20
C LEU A 200 11.30 -3.59 -2.03
N SER A 201 10.20 -3.98 -2.68
CA SER A 201 9.28 -3.00 -3.26
C SER A 201 8.85 -1.99 -2.18
N SER A 202 8.78 -0.70 -2.48
CA SER A 202 8.53 0.31 -1.43
C SER A 202 7.13 0.21 -0.83
N VAL A 203 6.12 -0.12 -1.64
CA VAL A 203 4.72 -0.23 -1.17
C VAL A 203 4.30 -1.71 -1.11
N PRO A 204 3.83 -2.20 0.05
CA PRO A 204 3.29 -3.55 0.15
C PRO A 204 1.93 -3.69 -0.52
N VAL A 205 1.67 -4.89 -1.03
CA VAL A 205 0.32 -5.30 -1.41
C VAL A 205 -0.38 -5.93 -0.22
N ARG A 206 -1.45 -5.26 0.21
CA ARG A 206 -2.39 -5.80 1.18
C ARG A 206 -3.23 -6.92 0.56
N ASN A 207 -3.17 -8.09 1.18
CA ASN A 207 -4.08 -9.18 0.91
C ASN A 207 -4.56 -9.76 2.25
N ASN A 208 -5.86 -9.61 2.55
CA ASN A 208 -6.44 -10.01 3.84
C ASN A 208 -5.68 -9.38 5.03
N GLN A 209 -5.08 -10.20 5.89
CA GLN A 209 -4.29 -9.80 7.07
C GLN A 209 -2.78 -9.73 6.79
N PHE A 210 -2.40 -9.83 5.51
CA PHE A 210 -1.01 -9.89 5.09
C PHE A 210 -0.59 -8.63 4.35
N LEU A 211 0.65 -8.22 4.60
CA LEU A 211 1.40 -7.31 3.74
C LEU A 211 2.43 -8.13 2.96
N ASN A 212 2.48 -7.91 1.65
CA ASN A 212 3.33 -8.68 0.74
C ASN A 212 4.24 -7.72 -0.01
N TRP A 213 5.55 -7.96 0.05
CA TRP A 213 6.57 -7.22 -0.67
C TRP A 213 7.27 -8.11 -1.68
N LEU A 214 7.59 -7.55 -2.83
CA LEU A 214 8.42 -8.24 -3.80
C LEU A 214 9.89 -8.02 -3.44
N ALA A 215 10.66 -9.09 -3.33
CA ALA A 215 12.11 -8.98 -3.16
C ALA A 215 12.78 -8.65 -4.50
N SER A 216 13.72 -7.70 -4.49
CA SER A 216 14.50 -7.27 -5.67
C SER A 216 15.27 -8.41 -6.34
N SER A 217 15.59 -9.47 -5.58
CA SER A 217 16.15 -10.70 -6.13
C SER A 217 15.28 -11.33 -7.22
N GLY A 218 14.00 -10.95 -7.34
CA GLY A 218 13.06 -11.49 -8.33
C GLY A 218 12.75 -12.95 -8.11
N LYS A 219 12.98 -13.48 -6.89
CA LYS A 219 12.84 -14.91 -6.56
C LYS A 219 11.76 -15.19 -5.52
N ASN A 220 11.47 -14.23 -4.63
CA ASN A 220 10.58 -14.44 -3.51
C ASN A 220 9.67 -13.24 -3.24
N VAL A 221 8.49 -13.54 -2.71
CA VAL A 221 7.63 -12.59 -2.00
C VAL A 221 7.89 -12.74 -0.51
N ILE A 222 8.08 -11.61 0.16
CA ILE A 222 8.11 -11.55 1.61
C ILE A 222 6.72 -11.21 2.10
N ARG A 223 6.22 -12.03 3.00
CA ARG A 223 4.88 -11.90 3.56
C ARG A 223 4.95 -11.73 5.06
N PHE A 224 4.31 -10.68 5.56
CA PHE A 224 4.12 -10.44 6.97
C PHE A 224 2.66 -10.61 7.36
N CYS A 225 2.39 -11.38 8.41
CA CYS A 225 1.06 -11.52 8.98
C CYS A 225 0.85 -10.49 10.09
N MET A 226 -0.04 -9.51 9.89
CA MET A 226 -0.31 -8.47 10.90
C MET A 226 -1.00 -9.02 12.16
N LYS A 227 -1.65 -10.18 12.05
CA LYS A 227 -2.35 -10.83 13.16
C LYS A 227 -1.40 -11.63 14.06
N THR A 228 -0.54 -12.46 13.47
CA THR A 228 0.39 -13.32 14.22
C THR A 228 1.77 -12.70 14.39
N GLU A 229 2.05 -11.58 13.71
CA GLU A 229 3.35 -10.88 13.74
C GLU A 229 4.50 -11.78 13.27
N THR A 230 4.23 -12.61 12.25
CA THR A 230 5.20 -13.59 11.73
C THR A 230 5.54 -13.34 10.27
N TRP A 231 6.79 -13.62 9.92
CA TRP A 231 7.32 -13.57 8.56
C TRP A 231 7.22 -14.91 7.84
N SER A 232 7.07 -14.85 6.53
CA SER A 232 7.19 -16.02 5.65
C SER A 232 7.76 -15.61 4.30
N LEU A 233 8.53 -16.51 3.70
CA LEU A 233 9.03 -16.37 2.33
C LEU A 233 8.21 -17.29 1.43
N HIS A 234 7.72 -16.72 0.33
CA HIS A 234 7.00 -17.47 -0.67
C HIS A 234 7.76 -17.39 -2.00
N PRO A 235 8.17 -18.51 -2.59
CA PRO A 235 8.87 -18.51 -3.87
C PRO A 235 7.97 -18.01 -4.99
N LEU A 236 8.58 -17.36 -5.97
CA LEU A 236 7.91 -16.96 -7.20
C LEU A 236 7.71 -18.14 -8.17
N PRO A 237 6.79 -18.02 -9.16
CA PRO A 237 6.67 -19.03 -10.21
C PRO A 237 8.02 -19.29 -10.89
N SER A 238 8.36 -20.57 -11.10
CA SER A 238 9.64 -20.96 -11.70
C SER A 238 9.76 -20.58 -13.19
N ASP A 239 8.63 -20.36 -13.86
CA ASP A 239 8.53 -19.95 -15.26
C ASP A 239 8.58 -18.42 -15.44
N LEU A 240 8.81 -17.65 -14.36
CA LEU A 240 8.99 -16.21 -14.48
C LEU A 240 10.25 -15.88 -15.30
N PRO A 241 10.14 -14.98 -16.28
CA PRO A 241 11.29 -14.59 -17.09
C PRO A 241 12.28 -13.73 -16.31
N ASN A 242 13.55 -13.84 -16.70
CA ASN A 242 14.65 -13.29 -15.93
C ASN A 242 15.03 -11.84 -16.30
N TYR A 243 15.48 -11.09 -15.29
CA TYR A 243 16.23 -9.81 -15.25
C TYR A 243 15.67 -8.53 -15.89
N TYR A 244 14.86 -8.56 -16.96
CA TYR A 244 14.46 -7.32 -17.66
C TYR A 244 12.97 -6.98 -17.60
N SER A 245 12.16 -7.80 -16.93
CA SER A 245 10.73 -7.56 -16.79
C SER A 245 10.40 -6.86 -15.48
N LEU A 246 9.56 -5.83 -15.54
CA LEU A 246 8.98 -5.20 -14.35
C LEU A 246 7.93 -6.13 -13.76
N GLN A 247 8.00 -6.35 -12.46
CA GLN A 247 7.10 -7.23 -11.72
C GLN A 247 6.33 -6.39 -10.71
N LEU A 248 5.01 -6.53 -10.69
CA LEU A 248 4.15 -5.87 -9.71
C LEU A 248 3.29 -6.91 -9.00
N LEU A 249 3.29 -6.85 -7.67
CA LEU A 249 2.33 -7.59 -6.88
C LEU A 249 0.96 -6.92 -6.98
N ALA A 250 -0.10 -7.73 -6.95
CA ALA A 250 -1.47 -7.27 -7.04
C ALA A 250 -2.37 -8.08 -6.12
N ASN A 251 -3.46 -7.47 -5.65
CA ASN A 251 -4.55 -8.22 -5.04
C ASN A 251 -5.63 -8.45 -6.12
N GLN A 252 -5.70 -9.67 -6.64
CA GLN A 252 -6.62 -10.08 -7.70
C GLN A 252 -7.72 -10.96 -7.13
N GLY A 253 -8.94 -10.41 -7.01
CA GLY A 253 -10.10 -11.13 -6.50
C GLY A 253 -9.90 -11.68 -5.08
N GLY A 254 -9.17 -10.97 -4.23
CA GLY A 254 -8.82 -11.41 -2.88
C GLY A 254 -7.64 -12.41 -2.79
N LYS A 255 -6.99 -12.74 -3.91
CA LYS A 255 -5.77 -13.56 -3.96
C LYS A 255 -4.55 -12.72 -4.31
N LEU A 256 -3.38 -13.18 -3.90
CA LEU A 256 -2.13 -12.52 -4.29
C LEU A 256 -1.81 -12.88 -5.74
N GLY A 257 -1.59 -11.88 -6.57
CA GLY A 257 -1.19 -12.02 -7.96
C GLY A 257 0.12 -11.30 -8.25
N ILE A 258 0.76 -11.70 -9.34
CA ILE A 258 1.92 -11.04 -9.92
C ILE A 258 1.61 -10.77 -11.38
N VAL A 259 1.89 -9.54 -11.81
CA VAL A 259 1.83 -9.18 -13.23
C VAL A 259 3.23 -8.83 -13.70
N VAL A 260 3.60 -9.41 -14.83
CA VAL A 260 4.92 -9.27 -15.43
C VAL A 260 4.81 -8.46 -16.70
N TRP A 261 5.63 -7.43 -16.78
CA TRP A 261 5.67 -6.44 -17.85
C TRP A 261 7.03 -6.47 -18.53
N LYS A 262 7.05 -6.38 -19.85
CA LYS A 262 8.28 -6.11 -20.60
C LYS A 262 8.40 -4.59 -20.82
N PRO A 263 9.63 -4.06 -20.92
CA PRO A 263 9.86 -2.70 -21.39
C PRO A 263 9.11 -2.45 -22.71
N LYS A 264 8.65 -1.22 -22.94
CA LYS A 264 7.77 -0.82 -24.06
C LYS A 264 6.31 -1.30 -23.94
N GLY A 265 5.80 -1.50 -22.73
CA GLY A 265 4.37 -1.65 -22.49
C GLY A 265 3.77 -3.03 -22.81
N TYR A 266 4.51 -4.13 -22.81
CA TYR A 266 3.90 -5.44 -23.06
C TYR A 266 3.59 -6.17 -21.76
N VAL A 267 2.33 -6.53 -21.51
CA VAL A 267 1.99 -7.47 -20.41
C VAL A 267 2.31 -8.87 -20.89
N ARG A 268 3.29 -9.51 -20.25
CA ARG A 268 3.68 -10.87 -20.60
C ARG A 268 2.73 -11.91 -20.03
N GLY A 269 2.23 -11.64 -18.84
CA GLY A 269 1.34 -12.57 -18.18
C GLY A 269 1.06 -12.19 -16.75
N THR A 270 0.10 -12.92 -16.21
CA THR A 270 -0.38 -12.77 -14.86
C THR A 270 -0.39 -14.14 -14.20
N TRP A 271 0.16 -14.22 -13.00
CA TRP A 271 0.14 -15.39 -12.14
C TRP A 271 -0.66 -15.04 -10.89
N VAL A 272 -1.50 -15.96 -10.43
CA VAL A 272 -2.30 -15.78 -9.21
C VAL A 272 -2.07 -16.99 -8.32
N LEU A 273 -1.85 -16.74 -7.03
CA LEU A 273 -1.73 -17.80 -6.04
C LEU A 273 -3.03 -18.62 -6.03
N ASP A 274 -2.93 -19.95 -6.04
CA ASP A 274 -4.10 -20.85 -6.10
C ASP A 274 -5.11 -20.59 -4.96
N SER A 275 -4.62 -20.13 -3.82
CA SER A 275 -5.35 -19.84 -2.59
C SER A 275 -4.58 -18.79 -1.78
N THR A 276 -5.22 -18.18 -0.77
CA THR A 276 -4.59 -17.15 0.08
C THR A 276 -3.31 -17.67 0.77
N PHE A 277 -3.32 -18.95 1.16
CA PHE A 277 -2.22 -19.65 1.81
C PHE A 277 -1.50 -20.63 0.87
N GLY A 278 -1.78 -20.50 -0.42
CA GLY A 278 -1.25 -21.33 -1.48
C GLY A 278 0.26 -21.34 -1.56
N LYS A 279 0.79 -22.44 -2.08
CA LYS A 279 2.22 -22.55 -2.42
C LYS A 279 2.45 -22.52 -3.93
N SER A 280 1.39 -22.69 -4.72
CA SER A 280 1.49 -22.81 -6.17
C SER A 280 0.87 -21.60 -6.86
N TRP A 281 1.50 -21.19 -7.95
CA TRP A 281 1.05 -20.10 -8.81
C TRP A 281 0.34 -20.68 -10.02
N VAL A 282 -0.83 -20.12 -10.34
CA VAL A 282 -1.60 -20.46 -11.53
C VAL A 282 -1.43 -19.32 -12.53
N ARG A 283 -0.93 -19.65 -13.73
CA ARG A 283 -0.84 -18.69 -14.83
C ARG A 283 -2.24 -18.47 -15.41
N MET A 284 -2.69 -17.22 -15.43
CA MET A 284 -4.06 -16.84 -15.79
C MET A 284 -4.21 -16.31 -17.23
N LYS A 285 -3.20 -15.60 -17.76
CA LYS A 285 -3.28 -14.91 -19.06
C LYS A 285 -1.95 -14.98 -19.83
N GLU A 286 -2.04 -15.02 -21.16
CA GLU A 286 -0.91 -15.02 -22.11
C GLU A 286 -0.48 -13.60 -22.50
N GLU A 287 0.66 -13.51 -23.22
CA GLU A 287 1.30 -12.25 -23.63
C GLU A 287 0.33 -11.40 -24.47
N LYS A 288 0.13 -10.14 -24.08
CA LYS A 288 -0.69 -9.18 -24.82
C LYS A 288 -0.01 -7.80 -24.82
N ALA A 289 0.04 -7.20 -26.00
CA ALA A 289 0.59 -5.87 -26.18
C ALA A 289 -0.35 -4.83 -25.57
N ILE A 290 0.21 -3.92 -24.77
CA ILE A 290 -0.46 -2.65 -24.49
C ILE A 290 0.15 -1.65 -25.46
N VAL A 291 -0.73 -0.95 -26.17
CA VAL A 291 -0.34 0.05 -27.15
C VAL A 291 0.04 1.33 -26.39
N GLU A 292 1.26 1.36 -25.84
CA GLU A 292 1.82 2.60 -25.29
C GLU A 292 3.34 2.63 -25.56
N GLU A 293 3.80 3.58 -26.38
CA GLU A 293 5.18 3.65 -26.88
C GLU A 293 6.19 4.24 -25.88
N ASP A 294 5.74 4.67 -24.70
CA ASP A 294 6.63 5.20 -23.67
C ASP A 294 7.49 4.07 -23.08
N LYS A 295 8.80 4.25 -23.16
CA LYS A 295 9.80 3.25 -22.73
C LYS A 295 9.80 3.04 -21.21
N PHE A 296 9.18 3.94 -20.45
CA PHE A 296 9.20 3.95 -18.98
C PHE A 296 7.85 3.63 -18.33
N VAL A 297 6.87 3.14 -19.08
CA VAL A 297 5.57 2.76 -18.50
C VAL A 297 5.76 1.65 -17.47
N THR A 298 5.34 1.93 -16.24
CA THR A 298 5.35 0.98 -15.14
C THR A 298 3.95 0.84 -14.56
N PRO A 299 3.52 -0.38 -14.20
CA PRO A 299 2.31 -0.52 -13.42
C PRO A 299 2.58 -0.03 -12.00
N VAL A 300 1.68 0.81 -11.48
CA VAL A 300 1.81 1.43 -10.16
C VAL A 300 0.91 0.75 -9.14
N TRP A 301 -0.35 0.53 -9.51
CA TRP A 301 -1.35 0.01 -8.58
C TRP A 301 -2.49 -0.69 -9.32
N PHE A 302 -3.05 -1.72 -8.69
CA PHE A 302 -4.28 -2.35 -9.13
C PHE A 302 -5.44 -1.75 -8.35
N LEU A 303 -6.41 -1.16 -9.06
CA LEU A 303 -7.65 -0.76 -8.42
C LEU A 303 -8.36 -2.02 -7.91
N ARG A 304 -8.70 -1.99 -6.63
CA ARG A 304 -9.19 -3.12 -5.84
C ARG A 304 -10.25 -3.96 -6.57
N ASP A 305 -10.04 -5.27 -6.56
CA ASP A 305 -10.95 -6.30 -7.10
C ASP A 305 -11.30 -6.17 -8.60
N ASN A 306 -10.55 -5.35 -9.35
CA ASN A 306 -10.77 -5.12 -10.77
C ASN A 306 -9.58 -5.48 -11.64
N ASP A 307 -9.86 -5.70 -12.92
CA ASP A 307 -8.87 -5.81 -13.99
C ASP A 307 -8.26 -4.44 -14.37
N ILE A 308 -8.48 -3.39 -13.57
CA ILE A 308 -8.01 -2.02 -13.84
C ILE A 308 -6.69 -1.77 -13.13
N VAL A 309 -5.71 -1.35 -13.91
CA VAL A 309 -4.38 -0.99 -13.46
C VAL A 309 -4.12 0.46 -13.75
N MET A 310 -3.54 1.12 -12.77
CA MET A 310 -2.98 2.43 -12.93
C MET A 310 -1.53 2.28 -13.40
N LEU A 311 -1.24 2.86 -14.55
CA LEU A 311 0.06 2.92 -15.18
C LEU A 311 0.67 4.30 -14.90
N GLY A 312 1.95 4.33 -14.56
CA GLY A 312 2.76 5.54 -14.48
C GLY A 312 3.77 5.56 -15.61
N GLY A 313 3.75 6.63 -16.40
CA GLY A 313 4.83 6.97 -17.32
C GLY A 313 5.84 7.90 -16.63
N PHE A 314 6.63 8.61 -17.43
CA PHE A 314 7.62 9.54 -16.92
C PHE A 314 7.00 10.72 -16.14
N ASP A 315 5.96 11.32 -16.70
CA ASP A 315 5.32 12.57 -16.23
C ASP A 315 3.78 12.47 -16.24
N TRP A 316 3.24 11.25 -16.27
CA TRP A 316 1.80 11.03 -16.28
C TRP A 316 1.41 9.74 -15.55
N VAL A 317 0.17 9.68 -15.10
CA VAL A 317 -0.50 8.44 -14.71
C VAL A 317 -1.79 8.25 -15.50
N ARG A 318 -2.22 7.00 -15.70
CA ARG A 318 -3.40 6.65 -16.51
C ARG A 318 -4.00 5.33 -16.06
N LEU A 319 -5.31 5.17 -16.25
CA LEU A 319 -6.01 3.92 -16.02
C LEU A 319 -6.09 3.06 -17.29
N TYR A 320 -5.83 1.77 -17.11
CA TYR A 320 -5.87 0.75 -18.16
C TYR A 320 -6.65 -0.48 -17.69
N ASP A 321 -7.52 -1.01 -18.55
CA ASP A 321 -8.26 -2.23 -18.28
C ASP A 321 -7.59 -3.44 -18.96
N ILE A 322 -7.04 -4.34 -18.15
CA ILE A 322 -6.35 -5.56 -18.60
C ILE A 322 -7.31 -6.59 -19.20
N LYS A 323 -8.61 -6.53 -18.87
CA LYS A 323 -9.60 -7.45 -19.43
C LYS A 323 -10.01 -7.01 -20.82
N THR A 324 -10.37 -5.73 -20.99
CA THR A 324 -10.84 -5.19 -22.28
C THR A 324 -9.73 -4.69 -23.18
N HIS A 325 -8.49 -4.64 -22.69
CA HIS A 325 -7.31 -4.15 -23.41
C HIS A 325 -7.44 -2.70 -23.87
N SER A 326 -8.09 -1.86 -23.06
CA SER A 326 -8.42 -0.49 -23.45
C SER A 326 -8.01 0.51 -22.38
N VAL A 327 -7.49 1.65 -22.82
CA VAL A 327 -7.29 2.84 -22.00
C VAL A 327 -8.63 3.32 -21.45
N LYS A 328 -8.69 3.61 -20.15
CA LYS A 328 -9.91 4.04 -19.47
C LYS A 328 -9.89 5.50 -19.05
N SER A 329 -8.76 6.18 -19.08
CA SER A 329 -8.68 7.59 -18.76
C SER A 329 -7.73 8.31 -19.71
N ASP A 330 -7.88 9.62 -19.80
CA ASP A 330 -6.82 10.47 -20.32
C ASP A 330 -5.58 10.39 -19.42
N ARG A 331 -4.46 10.93 -19.91
CA ARG A 331 -3.25 11.06 -19.09
C ARG A 331 -3.51 12.14 -18.06
N PHE A 332 -3.29 11.81 -16.80
CA PHE A 332 -3.20 12.79 -15.75
C PHE A 332 -1.74 13.19 -15.61
N GLU A 333 -1.42 14.42 -16.03
CA GLU A 333 -0.05 14.94 -15.97
C GLU A 333 0.38 15.18 -14.52
N ILE A 334 1.63 14.83 -14.23
CA ILE A 334 2.26 15.09 -12.95
C ILE A 334 2.82 16.50 -13.00
N ILE A 335 2.05 17.44 -12.48
CA ILE A 335 2.43 18.85 -12.43
C ILE A 335 3.59 19.02 -11.44
N ASN A 336 4.54 19.90 -11.77
CA ASN A 336 5.71 20.26 -10.96
C ASN A 336 6.85 19.23 -10.85
N LEU A 337 7.03 18.37 -11.87
CA LEU A 337 8.28 17.61 -11.98
C LEU A 337 9.45 18.53 -12.35
N PRO A 338 10.56 18.53 -11.59
CA PRO A 338 11.72 19.33 -11.94
C PRO A 338 12.31 18.92 -13.30
N SER A 339 12.82 19.88 -14.07
CA SER A 339 13.41 19.59 -15.40
C SER A 339 14.58 18.59 -15.38
N TRP A 340 15.25 18.43 -14.24
CA TRP A 340 16.35 17.48 -14.03
C TRP A 340 15.88 16.07 -13.62
N PHE A 341 14.58 15.86 -13.40
CA PHE A 341 13.95 14.60 -12.98
C PHE A 341 14.22 13.43 -13.96
N ALA A 342 14.51 13.73 -15.22
CA ALA A 342 14.74 12.77 -16.30
C ALA A 342 15.94 11.82 -16.15
N ARG A 343 16.79 11.95 -15.11
CA ARG A 343 18.14 11.33 -15.13
C ARG A 343 18.52 10.36 -14.01
N SER A 344 17.87 10.29 -12.84
CA SER A 344 18.33 9.35 -11.79
C SER A 344 17.48 9.18 -10.53
N SER A 345 16.35 9.90 -10.35
CA SER A 345 15.63 9.87 -9.07
C SER A 345 14.79 8.61 -8.90
N ILE A 346 14.97 7.91 -7.77
CA ILE A 346 14.07 6.83 -7.35
C ILE A 346 12.71 7.45 -7.07
N CYS A 347 11.72 7.02 -7.83
CA CYS A 347 10.34 7.48 -7.74
C CYS A 347 9.50 6.41 -7.05
N ILE A 348 8.79 6.80 -6.00
CA ILE A 348 7.88 5.91 -5.28
C ILE A 348 6.48 6.47 -5.44
N TYR A 349 5.58 5.61 -5.90
CA TYR A 349 4.18 5.93 -6.01
C TYR A 349 3.41 5.36 -4.83
N PHE A 350 2.74 6.21 -4.07
CA PHE A 350 1.86 5.86 -2.97
C PHE A 350 0.41 6.02 -3.43
N PRO A 351 -0.24 4.93 -3.86
CA PRO A 351 -1.64 4.99 -4.26
C PRO A 351 -2.53 5.21 -3.03
N PHE A 352 -3.69 5.82 -3.26
CA PHE A 352 -4.72 5.92 -2.23
C PHE A 352 -6.13 6.04 -2.82
N TYR A 353 -7.08 5.59 -2.02
CA TYR A 353 -8.50 5.75 -2.14
C TYR A 353 -9.00 6.17 -0.75
N SER A 354 -9.73 7.28 -0.68
CA SER A 354 -10.14 7.86 0.59
C SER A 354 -11.50 8.55 0.46
N ASP A 355 -12.35 8.36 1.45
CA ASP A 355 -13.56 9.15 1.66
C ASP A 355 -13.26 10.37 2.56
N TYR A 356 -14.26 11.22 2.74
CA TYR A 356 -14.20 12.38 3.66
C TYR A 356 -14.77 12.06 5.06
N GLU A 357 -14.99 10.79 5.42
CA GLU A 357 -15.44 10.43 6.76
C GLU A 357 -14.31 10.62 7.77
N ARG A 358 -14.58 11.28 8.90
CA ARG A 358 -13.57 11.46 9.95
C ARG A 358 -13.29 10.13 10.65
N LEU A 359 -12.03 9.94 11.06
CA LEU A 359 -11.60 8.73 11.76
C LEU A 359 -11.33 8.93 13.25
N ASP A 360 -11.52 10.16 13.74
CA ASP A 360 -11.35 10.55 15.14
C ASP A 360 -10.06 9.98 15.72
N PHE A 361 -8.92 10.42 15.17
CA PHE A 361 -7.62 10.09 15.72
C PHE A 361 -7.60 10.45 17.21
N VAL A 362 -7.35 9.48 18.07
CA VAL A 362 -7.36 9.69 19.52
C VAL A 362 -6.26 10.70 19.86
N GLU A 363 -6.63 11.88 20.35
CA GLU A 363 -5.70 12.86 20.91
C GLU A 363 -5.09 12.28 22.18
N ASN A 364 -3.99 11.55 22.04
CA ASN A 364 -3.15 11.22 23.17
C ASN A 364 -2.22 12.42 23.37
N HIS A 365 -2.57 13.30 24.30
CA HIS A 365 -1.64 14.29 24.82
C HIS A 365 -0.44 13.54 25.40
N VAL A 366 0.68 13.53 24.69
CA VAL A 366 1.97 13.13 25.24
C VAL A 366 2.50 14.37 25.95
N GLU A 367 2.35 14.42 27.26
CA GLU A 367 3.04 15.39 28.14
C GLU A 367 4.57 15.19 28.11
#